data_AF-V5GJP0-F1
#
_entry.id   AF-V5GJP0-F1
#
_cell.length_a   1.000
_cell.length_b   1.000
_cell.length_c   1.000
_cell.angle_alpha   90.00
_cell.angle_beta   90.00
_cell.angle_gamma   90.00
#
_symmetry.space_group_name_H-M   'P 1'
#
loop_
_entity.id
_entity.type
_entity.pdbx_description
1 polymer ?
#
loop_
_entity_poly.entity_id
_entity_poly.type
_entity_poly.pdbx_seq_one_letter_code
_entity_poly.pdbx_strand_id
1 'polypeptide(L)'
;MLANYNIEPIHLRTHELNYELRIRNVATERVDIVLKRKYLKRELRKDLARPEVHQYTTPNFDFEVEKRELNESIRSVTELVNDYDGINPEIGSRVCSRINHILGRLIRIPDDISEEISNYRGDNIVIVSALEEELVEIKQRNQLGAASASGPIRPNTVSNYESPKSVPVYKWPIKFSGNESVNSFLQRVDELRVARKCTKEALFDAASDLFEDVALE
;
A
#
# COMPACT_ATOMS: atom_id res chain seq x y z
N MET A 1 26.40 -0.68 4.48
CA MET A 1 25.62 -0.62 3.21
C MET A 1 24.16 -0.55 3.59
N LEU A 2 23.53 0.61 3.44
CA LEU A 2 22.09 0.74 3.66
C LEU A 2 21.40 -0.04 2.54
N ALA A 3 20.60 -1.05 2.90
CA ALA A 3 19.78 -1.77 1.94
C ALA A 3 18.94 -0.74 1.16
N ASN A 4 18.97 -0.85 -0.17
CA ASN A 4 18.13 -0.04 -1.05
C ASN A 4 16.68 -0.49 -0.86
N TYR A 5 16.03 0.05 0.17
CA TYR A 5 14.63 -0.16 0.45
C TYR A 5 13.82 0.39 -0.72
N ASN A 6 13.19 -0.50 -1.49
CA ASN A 6 12.38 -0.12 -2.65
C ASN A 6 11.06 0.49 -2.14
N ILE A 7 11.09 1.80 -1.91
CA ILE A 7 9.98 2.59 -1.39
C ILE A 7 9.28 3.29 -2.56
N GLU A 8 7.96 3.12 -2.65
CA GLU A 8 7.11 3.82 -3.58
C GLU A 8 6.29 4.89 -2.86
N PRO A 9 6.54 6.20 -3.11
CA PRO A 9 5.87 7.28 -2.37
C PRO A 9 4.34 7.28 -2.43
N ILE A 10 3.76 6.68 -3.47
CA ILE A 10 2.30 6.59 -3.61
C ILE A 10 1.65 5.73 -2.53
N HIS A 11 2.40 4.77 -1.98
CA HIS A 11 1.93 3.82 -0.98
C HIS A 11 2.14 4.29 0.46
N LEU A 12 2.97 5.32 0.65
CA LEU A 12 3.22 5.90 1.96
C LEU A 12 2.06 6.79 2.44
N ARG A 13 1.82 6.75 3.75
CA ARG A 13 0.94 7.65 4.48
C ARG A 13 1.58 9.04 4.64
N THR A 14 0.79 10.03 4.99
CA THR A 14 1.25 11.42 5.12
C THR A 14 2.41 11.57 6.10
N HIS A 15 2.35 10.92 7.28
CA HIS A 15 3.41 11.01 8.28
C HIS A 15 4.70 10.29 7.84
N GLU A 16 4.57 9.14 7.16
CA GLU A 16 5.68 8.40 6.54
C GLU A 16 6.37 9.22 5.45
N LEU A 17 5.59 9.87 4.57
CA LEU A 17 6.10 10.80 3.56
C LEU A 17 6.84 11.98 4.20
N ASN A 18 6.25 12.59 5.23
CA ASN A 18 6.87 13.71 5.93
C ASN A 18 8.18 13.31 6.57
N TYR A 19 8.26 12.11 7.17
CA TYR A 19 9.49 11.57 7.72
C TYR A 19 10.57 11.43 6.62
N GLU A 20 10.26 10.77 5.50
CA GLU A 20 11.23 10.52 4.43
C GLU A 20 11.74 11.84 3.79
N LEU A 21 10.89 12.86 3.68
CA LEU A 21 11.30 14.19 3.23
C LEU A 21 12.16 14.91 4.28
N ARG A 22 11.82 14.77 5.56
CA ARG A 22 12.55 15.39 6.69
C ARG A 22 13.99 14.87 6.77
N ILE A 23 14.19 13.56 6.68
CA ILE A 23 15.54 12.98 6.78
C ILE A 23 16.46 13.36 5.61
N ARG A 24 15.89 13.88 4.52
CA ARG A 24 16.59 14.38 3.33
C ARG A 24 16.68 15.91 3.27
N ASN A 25 16.32 16.61 4.35
CA ASN A 25 16.31 18.07 4.42
C ASN A 25 15.46 18.76 3.34
N VAL A 26 14.36 18.12 2.91
CA VAL A 26 13.40 18.67 1.95
C VAL A 26 11.97 18.74 2.52
N ALA A 27 11.83 18.67 3.85
CA ALA A 27 10.55 18.81 4.52
C ALA A 27 9.91 20.16 4.23
N THR A 28 8.60 20.15 3.94
CA THR A 28 7.82 21.35 3.71
C THR A 28 6.35 21.13 4.07
N GLU A 29 5.78 22.06 4.81
CA GLU A 29 4.35 22.07 5.16
C GLU A 29 3.48 22.72 4.08
N ARG A 30 4.10 23.47 3.16
CA ARG A 30 3.41 24.33 2.19
C ARG A 30 2.92 23.61 0.94
N VAL A 31 3.01 22.28 0.94
CA VAL A 31 2.88 21.47 -0.27
C VAL A 31 1.92 20.32 -0.03
N ASP A 32 1.00 20.11 -0.97
CA ASP A 32 0.04 19.00 -0.91
C ASP A 32 0.72 17.62 -0.98
N ILE A 33 -0.06 16.58 -0.72
CA ILE A 33 0.43 15.19 -0.71
C ILE A 33 0.93 14.73 -2.09
N VAL A 34 0.36 15.23 -3.18
CA VAL A 34 0.70 14.82 -4.55
C VAL A 34 2.10 15.31 -4.90
N LEU A 35 2.39 16.57 -4.61
CA LEU A 35 3.69 17.18 -4.80
C LEU A 35 4.74 16.60 -3.83
N LYS A 36 4.38 16.31 -2.57
CA LYS A 36 5.26 15.59 -1.63
C LYS A 36 5.73 14.25 -2.19
N ARG A 37 4.81 13.46 -2.77
CA ARG A 37 5.13 12.18 -3.44
C ARG A 37 6.08 12.39 -4.62
N LYS A 38 5.84 13.41 -5.44
CA LYS A 38 6.69 13.75 -6.58
C LYS A 38 8.11 14.13 -6.15
N TYR A 39 8.24 14.92 -5.09
CA TYR A 39 9.54 15.29 -4.52
C TYR A 39 10.26 14.09 -3.93
N LEU A 40 9.59 13.29 -3.09
CA LEU A 40 10.23 12.09 -2.54
C LEU A 40 10.70 11.14 -3.64
N LYS A 41 9.90 10.94 -4.70
CA LYS A 41 10.29 10.11 -5.86
C LYS A 41 11.56 10.65 -6.54
N ARG A 42 11.72 11.97 -6.63
CA ARG A 42 12.92 12.59 -7.18
C ARG A 42 14.11 12.38 -6.24
N GLU A 43 13.96 12.56 -4.94
CA GLU A 43 15.06 12.40 -3.99
C GLU A 43 15.50 10.93 -3.88
N LEU A 44 14.57 9.95 -3.85
CA LEU A 44 14.90 8.53 -3.87
C LEU A 44 15.74 8.12 -5.10
N ARG A 45 15.49 8.74 -6.27
CA ARG A 45 16.32 8.52 -7.46
C ARG A 45 17.73 9.08 -7.30
N LYS A 46 17.89 10.18 -6.57
CA LYS A 46 19.21 10.74 -6.28
C LYS A 46 19.95 9.85 -5.29
N ASP A 47 19.27 9.34 -4.25
CA ASP A 47 19.85 8.38 -3.30
C ASP A 47 20.42 7.18 -4.07
N LEU A 48 19.65 6.64 -5.03
CA LEU A 48 20.05 5.50 -5.85
C LEU A 48 21.23 5.83 -6.78
N ALA A 49 21.23 7.02 -7.37
CA ALA A 49 22.26 7.43 -8.33
C ALA A 49 23.57 7.89 -7.67
N ARG A 50 23.52 8.32 -6.40
CA ARG A 50 24.65 8.90 -5.65
C ARG A 50 24.57 8.52 -4.17
N PRO A 51 24.77 7.24 -3.82
CA PRO A 51 24.62 6.77 -2.45
C PRO A 51 25.64 7.42 -1.48
N GLU A 52 26.86 7.70 -1.94
CA GLU A 52 27.90 8.39 -1.15
C GLU A 52 27.62 9.86 -0.84
N VAL A 53 26.70 10.52 -1.55
CA VAL A 53 26.45 11.97 -1.39
C VAL A 53 25.33 12.25 -0.38
N HIS A 54 24.47 11.28 -0.09
CA HIS A 54 23.31 11.50 0.76
C HIS A 54 23.63 11.25 2.23
N GLN A 55 23.70 12.33 3.01
CA GLN A 55 23.68 12.26 4.46
C GLN A 55 22.23 12.36 4.93
N TYR A 56 21.69 11.25 5.42
CA TYR A 56 20.45 11.28 6.17
C TYR A 56 20.68 12.01 7.49
N THR A 57 19.85 13.01 7.76
CA THR A 57 19.91 13.76 9.01
C THR A 57 18.66 13.47 9.83
N THR A 58 18.83 13.26 11.13
CA THR A 58 17.72 13.20 12.10
C THR A 58 17.80 14.42 13.03
N PRO A 59 17.63 15.65 12.52
CA PRO A 59 17.65 16.83 13.37
C PRO A 59 16.54 16.69 14.42
N ASN A 60 16.92 16.81 15.69
CA ASN A 60 16.04 16.64 16.85
C ASN A 60 15.39 15.24 16.93
N PHE A 61 16.21 14.19 16.96
CA PHE A 61 15.72 12.85 17.27
C PHE A 61 15.06 12.84 18.66
N ASP A 62 13.78 12.50 18.67
CA ASP A 62 12.97 12.31 19.87
C ASP A 62 12.43 10.88 19.84
N PHE A 63 12.90 10.06 20.78
CA PHE A 63 12.58 8.64 20.80
C PHE A 63 11.09 8.37 21.04
N GLU A 64 10.41 9.15 21.88
CA GLU A 64 8.99 8.93 22.17
C GLU A 64 8.12 9.27 20.96
N VAL A 65 8.48 10.34 20.24
CA VAL A 65 7.85 10.66 18.96
C VAL A 65 8.13 9.56 17.93
N GLU A 66 9.36 9.09 17.83
CA GLU A 66 9.75 8.06 16.88
C GLU A 66 9.03 6.74 17.14
N LYS A 67 9.00 6.29 18.40
CA LYS A 67 8.33 5.09 18.90
C LYS A 67 6.83 5.15 18.61
N ARG A 68 6.16 6.27 18.88
CA ARG A 68 4.73 6.45 18.58
C ARG A 68 4.43 6.31 17.09
N GLU A 69 5.19 7.01 16.24
CA GLU A 69 4.96 7.02 14.78
C GLU A 69 5.30 5.67 14.13
N LEU A 70 6.33 4.98 14.62
CA LEU A 70 6.68 3.63 14.19
C LEU A 70 5.63 2.61 14.60
N ASN A 71 5.18 2.63 15.86
CA ASN A 71 4.15 1.72 16.35
C ASN A 71 2.83 1.85 15.54
N GLU A 72 2.44 3.08 15.22
CA GLU A 72 1.27 3.34 14.35
C GLU A 72 1.46 2.73 12.95
N SER A 73 2.67 2.89 12.39
CA SER A 73 3.00 2.38 11.05
C SER A 73 3.05 0.85 11.03
N ILE A 74 3.67 0.23 12.04
CA ILE A 74 3.76 -1.22 12.24
C ILE A 74 2.36 -1.80 12.41
N ARG A 75 1.56 -1.31 13.36
CA ARG A 75 0.18 -1.78 13.57
C ARG A 75 -0.61 -1.77 12.27
N SER A 76 -0.56 -0.65 11.55
CA SER A 76 -1.28 -0.54 10.29
C SER A 76 -0.76 -1.48 9.19
N VAL A 77 0.55 -1.74 9.13
CA VAL A 77 1.10 -2.69 8.15
C VAL A 77 0.73 -4.12 8.52
N THR A 78 0.75 -4.47 9.80
CA THR A 78 0.25 -5.76 10.31
C THR A 78 -1.20 -5.99 9.92
N GLU A 79 -2.08 -5.00 10.11
CA GLU A 79 -3.48 -5.07 9.66
C GLU A 79 -3.56 -5.34 8.14
N LEU A 80 -2.78 -4.62 7.33
CA LEU A 80 -2.76 -4.83 5.89
C LEU A 80 -2.24 -6.21 5.46
N VAL A 81 -1.27 -6.78 6.19
CA VAL A 81 -0.76 -8.14 5.92
C VAL A 81 -1.83 -9.17 6.24
N ASN A 82 -2.47 -9.04 7.40
CA ASN A 82 -3.53 -9.96 7.85
C ASN A 82 -4.73 -9.96 6.89
N ASP A 83 -5.08 -8.79 6.35
CA ASP A 83 -6.20 -8.64 5.41
C ASP A 83 -5.83 -8.99 3.97
N TYR A 84 -4.55 -9.21 3.67
CA TYR A 84 -4.08 -9.45 2.31
C TYR A 84 -4.27 -10.90 1.88
N ASP A 85 -5.13 -11.10 0.88
CA ASP A 85 -5.43 -12.42 0.31
C ASP A 85 -4.35 -12.95 -0.65
N GLY A 86 -3.34 -12.14 -0.99
CA GLY A 86 -2.29 -12.50 -1.95
C GLY A 86 -2.64 -12.32 -3.41
N ILE A 87 -3.84 -11.84 -3.73
CA ILE A 87 -4.36 -11.73 -5.10
C ILE A 87 -4.13 -10.31 -5.63
N ASN A 88 -4.38 -9.28 -4.81
CA ASN A 88 -4.31 -7.90 -5.26
C ASN A 88 -2.87 -7.35 -5.26
N PRO A 89 -2.22 -7.20 -6.44
CA PRO A 89 -0.82 -6.77 -6.50
C PRO A 89 -0.61 -5.36 -5.95
N GLU A 90 -1.61 -4.46 -6.01
CA GLU A 90 -1.51 -3.11 -5.47
C GLU A 90 -1.43 -3.11 -3.93
N ILE A 91 -2.18 -4.01 -3.27
CA ILE A 91 -2.07 -4.19 -1.82
C ILE A 91 -0.70 -4.78 -1.49
N GLY A 92 -0.26 -5.80 -2.22
CA GLY A 92 1.06 -6.38 -2.06
C GLY A 92 2.21 -5.37 -2.20
N SER A 93 2.16 -4.50 -3.21
CA SER A 93 3.14 -3.41 -3.43
C SER A 93 3.06 -2.37 -2.32
N ARG A 94 1.85 -2.03 -1.87
CA ARG A 94 1.64 -1.10 -0.76
C ARG A 94 2.26 -1.61 0.54
N VAL A 95 2.03 -2.88 0.87
CA VAL A 95 2.61 -3.52 2.05
C VAL A 95 4.13 -3.55 1.94
N CYS A 96 4.70 -4.05 0.83
CA CYS A 96 6.14 -4.07 0.60
C CYS A 96 6.78 -2.68 0.77
N SER A 97 6.20 -1.65 0.15
CA SER A 97 6.74 -0.29 0.23
C SER A 97 6.73 0.25 1.66
N ARG A 98 5.71 -0.10 2.47
CA ARG A 98 5.60 0.38 3.86
C ARG A 98 6.49 -0.41 4.81
N ILE A 99 6.66 -1.72 4.62
CA ILE A 99 7.67 -2.55 5.31
C ILE A 99 9.06 -1.96 5.09
N ASN A 100 9.41 -1.70 3.83
CA ASN A 100 10.69 -1.10 3.44
C ASN A 100 10.94 0.26 4.10
N HIS A 101 9.91 1.11 4.19
CA HIS A 101 10.00 2.36 4.93
C HIS A 101 10.28 2.14 6.42
N ILE A 102 9.55 1.23 7.07
CA ILE A 102 9.69 0.95 8.50
C ILE A 102 11.08 0.38 8.81
N LEU A 103 11.56 -0.60 8.04
CA LEU A 103 12.90 -1.18 8.21
C LEU A 103 13.99 -0.13 8.03
N GLY A 104 13.90 0.68 6.97
CA GLY A 104 14.84 1.78 6.77
C GLY A 104 14.84 2.77 7.93
N ARG A 105 13.67 3.07 8.49
CA ARG A 105 13.50 3.97 9.64
C ARG A 105 14.12 3.37 10.91
N LEU A 106 13.87 2.09 11.20
CA LEU A 106 14.44 1.39 12.35
C LEU A 106 15.97 1.35 12.31
N ILE A 107 16.58 1.10 11.14
CA ILE A 107 18.05 1.07 10.99
C ILE A 107 18.69 2.44 11.19
N ARG A 108 17.93 3.52 11.01
CA ARG A 108 18.41 4.89 11.24
C ARG A 108 18.25 5.36 12.69
N ILE A 109 17.60 4.58 13.55
CA ILE A 109 17.56 4.87 14.98
C ILE A 109 18.98 4.70 15.53
N PRO A 110 19.56 5.70 16.21
CA PRO A 110 20.92 5.58 16.72
C PRO A 110 21.05 4.49 17.79
N ASP A 111 22.06 3.64 17.63
CA ASP A 111 22.28 2.43 18.45
C ASP A 111 22.91 2.72 19.82
N ASP A 112 23.44 3.93 20.01
CA ASP A 112 24.31 4.32 21.11
C ASP A 112 23.62 5.17 22.19
N ILE A 113 22.31 5.41 22.07
CA ILE A 113 21.60 6.32 22.98
C ILE A 113 21.20 5.63 24.30
N SER A 114 20.57 4.44 24.24
CA SER A 114 20.18 3.68 25.43
C SER A 114 19.87 2.22 25.13
N GLU A 115 19.92 1.38 26.17
CA GLU A 115 19.50 -0.03 26.07
C GLU A 115 18.03 -0.17 25.66
N GLU A 116 17.15 0.69 26.16
CA GLU A 116 15.73 0.71 25.75
C GLU A 116 15.58 0.93 24.24
N ILE A 117 16.31 1.89 23.68
CA ILE A 117 16.25 2.22 22.25
C ILE A 117 16.80 1.07 21.42
N SER A 118 17.89 0.45 21.87
CA SER A 118 18.48 -0.71 21.18
C SER A 118 17.55 -1.92 21.21
N ASN A 119 16.92 -2.20 22.34
CA ASN A 119 15.95 -3.30 22.47
C ASN A 119 14.72 -3.04 21.60
N TYR A 120 14.14 -1.83 21.67
CA TYR A 120 13.03 -1.45 20.81
C TYR A 120 13.36 -1.59 19.32
N ARG A 121 14.55 -1.12 18.89
CA ARG A 121 14.99 -1.26 17.49
C ARG A 121 15.10 -2.75 17.12
N GLY A 122 15.78 -3.55 17.94
CA GLY A 122 15.99 -4.98 17.69
C GLY A 122 14.68 -5.75 17.58
N ASP A 123 13.79 -5.59 18.56
CA ASP A 123 12.50 -6.27 18.61
C ASP A 123 11.64 -5.93 17.39
N ASN A 124 11.57 -4.65 17.01
CA ASN A 124 10.75 -4.23 15.88
C ASN A 124 11.35 -4.60 14.53
N ILE A 125 12.67 -4.72 14.40
CA ILE A 125 13.28 -5.29 13.19
C ILE A 125 12.84 -6.75 13.01
N VAL A 126 12.85 -7.54 14.09
CA VAL A 126 12.40 -8.94 14.05
C VAL A 126 10.93 -9.02 13.65
N ILE A 127 10.06 -8.23 14.28
CA ILE A 127 8.62 -8.21 13.98
C ILE A 127 8.37 -7.87 12.51
N VAL A 128 9.00 -6.81 12.00
CA VAL A 128 8.75 -6.33 10.64
C VAL A 128 9.36 -7.27 9.59
N SER A 129 10.47 -7.94 9.91
CA SER A 129 11.03 -8.97 9.04
C SER A 129 10.12 -10.20 8.95
N ALA A 130 9.48 -10.60 10.05
CA ALA A 130 8.50 -11.69 10.04
C ALA A 130 7.27 -11.34 9.17
N LEU A 131 6.80 -10.08 9.21
CA LEU A 131 5.72 -9.62 8.33
C LEU A 131 6.14 -9.64 6.84
N GLU A 132 7.40 -9.34 6.54
CA GLU A 132 7.93 -9.44 5.18
C GLU A 132 7.93 -10.89 4.68
N GLU A 133 8.35 -11.83 5.53
CA GLU A 133 8.33 -13.27 5.23
C GLU A 133 6.90 -13.78 5.04
N GLU A 134 5.97 -13.43 5.93
CA GLU A 134 4.55 -13.79 5.81
C GLU A 134 3.95 -13.28 4.49
N LEU A 135 4.28 -12.06 4.08
CA LEU A 135 3.84 -11.50 2.80
C LEU A 135 4.37 -12.31 1.61
N VAL A 136 5.62 -12.79 1.68
CA VAL A 136 6.21 -13.66 0.66
C VAL A 136 5.47 -15.00 0.61
N GLU A 137 5.18 -15.61 1.76
CA GLU A 137 4.43 -16.86 1.84
C GLU A 137 3.00 -16.74 1.28
N ILE A 138 2.28 -15.67 1.61
CA ILE A 138 0.95 -15.37 1.06
C ILE A 138 1.00 -15.30 -0.47
N LYS A 139 2.01 -14.63 -1.03
CA LYS A 139 2.21 -14.52 -2.49
C LYS A 139 2.54 -15.88 -3.12
N GLN A 140 3.39 -16.69 -2.48
CA GLN A 140 3.77 -18.01 -2.99
C GLN A 140 2.62 -19.01 -2.96
N ARG A 141 1.84 -19.04 -1.88
CA ARG A 141 0.65 -19.91 -1.76
C ARG A 141 -0.32 -19.70 -2.92
N ASN A 142 -0.54 -18.45 -3.32
CA ASN A 142 -1.44 -18.12 -4.43
C ASN A 142 -0.84 -18.46 -5.81
N GLN A 143 0.48 -18.35 -5.99
CA GLN A 143 1.15 -18.76 -7.23
C GLN A 143 1.07 -20.29 -7.45
N LEU A 144 1.22 -21.09 -6.38
CA LEU A 144 1.10 -22.55 -6.44
C LEU A 144 -0.36 -23.03 -6.64
N GLY A 145 -1.33 -22.30 -6.07
CA GLY A 145 -2.76 -22.54 -6.30
C GLY A 145 -3.19 -22.33 -7.75
N ALA A 146 -2.57 -21.38 -8.45
CA ALA A 146 -2.80 -21.15 -9.89
C ALA A 146 -2.12 -22.21 -10.78
N ALA A 147 -0.95 -22.73 -10.38
CA ALA A 147 -0.20 -23.73 -11.16
C ALA A 147 -0.84 -25.13 -11.12
N SER A 148 -1.52 -25.50 -10.02
CA SER A 148 -2.22 -26.79 -9.89
C SER A 148 -3.49 -26.91 -10.75
N ALA A 149 -3.94 -25.81 -11.37
CA ALA A 149 -5.05 -25.82 -12.33
C ALA A 149 -4.63 -26.20 -13.78
N SER A 150 -3.35 -26.44 -14.04
CA SER A 150 -2.86 -26.93 -15.34
C SER A 150 -2.61 -28.45 -15.30
N GLY A 151 -3.69 -29.23 -15.38
CA GLY A 151 -3.62 -30.66 -15.66
C GLY A 151 -3.23 -30.95 -17.11
N PRO A 152 -2.70 -32.15 -17.43
CA PRO A 152 -2.23 -32.50 -18.77
C PRO A 152 -3.38 -32.49 -19.79
N ILE A 153 -3.11 -31.84 -20.92
CA ILE A 153 -4.01 -31.61 -22.06
C ILE A 153 -4.61 -32.94 -22.54
N ARG A 154 -5.94 -33.06 -22.45
CA ARG A 154 -6.71 -34.09 -23.18
C ARG A 154 -7.49 -33.43 -24.32
N PRO A 155 -7.61 -34.06 -25.51
CA PRO A 155 -8.28 -33.42 -26.64
C PRO A 155 -9.80 -33.44 -26.47
N ASN A 156 -10.38 -32.25 -26.62
CA ASN A 156 -11.73 -31.91 -27.04
C ASN A 156 -12.91 -32.74 -26.51
N THR A 157 -13.58 -32.15 -25.53
CA THR A 157 -15.05 -32.07 -25.54
C THR A 157 -15.46 -30.63 -25.22
N VAL A 158 -16.20 -30.04 -26.15
CA VAL A 158 -16.78 -28.71 -26.10
C VAL A 158 -17.70 -28.63 -24.88
N SER A 159 -17.24 -28.02 -23.80
CA SER A 159 -18.10 -27.64 -22.68
C SER A 159 -17.97 -26.15 -22.47
N ASN A 160 -19.05 -25.47 -22.85
CA ASN A 160 -19.27 -24.04 -22.78
C ASN A 160 -19.32 -23.60 -21.30
N TYR A 161 -18.16 -23.42 -20.67
CA TYR A 161 -18.08 -22.73 -19.39
C TYR A 161 -18.02 -21.23 -19.68
N GLU A 162 -19.20 -20.60 -19.71
CA GLU A 162 -19.28 -19.15 -19.67
C GLU A 162 -18.57 -18.66 -18.41
N SER A 163 -17.41 -18.02 -18.60
CA SER A 163 -16.81 -17.14 -17.59
C SER A 163 -17.92 -16.24 -17.03
N PRO A 164 -18.04 -16.04 -15.70
CA PRO A 164 -19.08 -15.17 -15.15
C PRO A 164 -18.93 -13.79 -15.80
N LYS A 165 -19.89 -13.47 -16.66
CA LYS A 165 -19.92 -12.24 -17.44
C LYS A 165 -19.93 -11.07 -16.45
N SER A 166 -19.07 -10.08 -16.69
CA SER A 166 -19.10 -8.82 -15.93
C SER A 166 -20.53 -8.28 -15.94
N VAL A 167 -21.09 -8.03 -14.76
CA VAL A 167 -22.44 -7.50 -14.63
C VAL A 167 -22.37 -5.99 -14.90
N PRO A 168 -23.06 -5.48 -15.94
CA PRO A 168 -23.05 -4.06 -16.27
C PRO A 168 -23.45 -3.17 -15.09
N VAL A 169 -22.83 -2.00 -14.98
CA VAL A 169 -22.98 -1.07 -13.84
C VAL A 169 -24.44 -0.66 -13.60
N TYR A 170 -25.23 -0.41 -14.66
CA TYR A 170 -26.67 -0.11 -14.55
C TYR A 170 -27.53 -1.22 -13.91
N LYS A 171 -27.02 -2.45 -13.78
CA LYS A 171 -27.71 -3.55 -13.10
C LYS A 171 -27.34 -3.68 -11.62
N TRP A 172 -26.48 -2.80 -11.11
CA TRP A 172 -26.05 -2.87 -9.73
C TRP A 172 -27.17 -2.33 -8.82
N PRO A 173 -27.45 -2.97 -7.67
CA PRO A 173 -28.47 -2.53 -6.72
C PRO A 173 -27.93 -1.39 -5.85
N ILE A 174 -27.30 -0.37 -6.46
CA ILE A 174 -26.73 0.78 -5.76
C ILE A 174 -26.92 2.04 -6.62
N LYS A 175 -27.38 3.11 -5.98
CA LYS A 175 -27.49 4.44 -6.57
C LYS A 175 -27.30 5.49 -5.48
N PHE A 176 -26.73 6.64 -5.86
CA PHE A 176 -26.56 7.78 -4.98
C PHE A 176 -27.70 8.78 -5.18
N SER A 177 -28.52 8.95 -4.15
CA SER A 177 -29.62 9.91 -4.08
C SER A 177 -29.34 11.12 -3.20
N GLY A 178 -28.12 11.24 -2.63
CA GLY A 178 -27.74 12.33 -1.72
C GLY A 178 -28.16 12.15 -0.25
N ASN A 179 -28.92 11.10 0.09
CA ASN A 179 -29.34 10.80 1.47
C ASN A 179 -28.25 10.11 2.31
N GLU A 180 -27.14 9.70 1.71
CA GLU A 180 -26.02 9.06 2.39
C GLU A 180 -24.71 9.83 2.21
N SER A 181 -23.70 9.53 3.05
CA SER A 181 -22.39 10.15 2.90
C SER A 181 -21.70 9.67 1.62
N VAL A 182 -21.06 10.59 0.89
CA VAL A 182 -20.29 10.29 -0.32
C VAL A 182 -19.24 9.21 -0.07
N ASN A 183 -18.58 9.22 1.09
CA ASN A 183 -17.57 8.21 1.44
C ASN A 183 -18.17 6.81 1.61
N SER A 184 -19.33 6.70 2.25
CA SER A 184 -20.02 5.41 2.42
C SER A 184 -20.51 4.84 1.09
N PHE A 185 -20.96 5.72 0.18
CA PHE A 185 -21.36 5.34 -1.16
C PHE A 185 -20.17 4.85 -2.00
N LEU A 186 -19.07 5.61 -2.04
CA LEU A 186 -17.85 5.26 -2.80
C LEU A 186 -17.25 3.94 -2.32
N GLN A 187 -17.32 3.67 -1.01
CA GLN A 187 -16.89 2.39 -0.45
C GLN A 187 -17.70 1.22 -1.02
N ARG A 188 -19.04 1.31 -1.02
CA ARG A 188 -19.90 0.25 -1.59
C ARG A 188 -19.74 0.10 -3.10
N VAL A 189 -19.49 1.20 -3.83
CA VAL A 189 -19.19 1.15 -5.26
C VAL A 189 -17.88 0.39 -5.51
N ASP A 190 -16.84 0.61 -4.71
CA ASP A 190 -15.58 -0.12 -4.86
C ASP A 190 -15.72 -1.60 -4.46
N GLU A 191 -16.48 -1.91 -3.41
CA GLU A 191 -16.82 -3.29 -3.02
C GLU A 191 -17.54 -4.03 -4.16
N LEU A 192 -18.55 -3.39 -4.78
CA LEU A 192 -19.29 -3.98 -5.91
C LEU A 192 -18.45 -4.09 -7.18
N ARG A 193 -17.58 -3.13 -7.44
CA ARG A 193 -16.62 -3.16 -8.56
C ARG A 193 -15.70 -4.38 -8.44
N VAL A 194 -15.18 -4.64 -7.24
CA VAL A 194 -14.36 -5.82 -6.95
C VAL A 194 -15.18 -7.11 -7.10
N ALA A 195 -16.35 -7.18 -6.46
CA ALA A 195 -17.21 -8.36 -6.49
C ALA A 195 -17.65 -8.77 -7.91
N ARG A 196 -17.83 -7.80 -8.81
CA ARG A 196 -18.31 -8.02 -10.20
C ARG A 196 -17.21 -7.95 -11.25
N LYS A 197 -15.94 -7.88 -10.83
CA LYS A 197 -14.76 -7.79 -11.72
C LYS A 197 -14.90 -6.68 -12.77
N CYS A 198 -15.40 -5.51 -12.36
CA CYS A 198 -15.53 -4.34 -13.21
C CYS A 198 -14.21 -3.55 -13.19
N THR A 199 -13.70 -3.18 -14.38
CA THR A 199 -12.50 -2.34 -14.47
C THR A 199 -12.80 -0.91 -14.04
N LYS A 200 -11.77 -0.16 -13.67
CA LYS A 200 -11.95 1.26 -13.33
C LYS A 200 -12.39 2.06 -14.54
N GLU A 201 -11.92 1.74 -15.75
CA GLU A 201 -12.40 2.38 -16.97
C GLU A 201 -13.88 2.09 -17.22
N ALA A 202 -14.31 0.82 -17.13
CA ALA A 202 -15.71 0.46 -17.35
C ALA A 202 -16.65 1.05 -16.28
N LEU A 203 -16.18 1.18 -15.04
CA LEU A 203 -16.91 1.86 -13.97
C LEU A 203 -17.02 3.36 -14.24
N PHE A 204 -15.95 3.98 -14.76
CA PHE A 204 -15.93 5.39 -15.10
C PHE A 204 -16.85 5.70 -16.28
N ASP A 205 -16.80 4.88 -17.33
CA ASP A 205 -17.64 5.03 -18.53
C ASP A 205 -19.14 4.88 -18.22
N ALA A 206 -19.48 4.11 -17.17
CA ALA A 206 -20.84 3.90 -16.71
C ALA A 206 -21.13 4.61 -15.36
N ALA A 207 -20.32 5.59 -14.97
CA ALA A 207 -20.46 6.26 -13.67
C ALA A 207 -21.79 7.00 -13.55
N SER A 208 -22.33 7.52 -14.66
CA SER A 208 -23.64 8.19 -14.70
C SER A 208 -24.80 7.29 -14.23
N ASP A 209 -24.68 5.97 -14.39
CA ASP A 209 -25.73 5.01 -14.00
C ASP A 209 -25.84 4.83 -12.48
N LEU A 210 -24.84 5.31 -11.73
CA LEU A 210 -24.74 5.19 -10.29
C LEU A 210 -25.35 6.38 -9.53
N PHE A 211 -25.86 7.38 -10.23
CA PHE A 211 -26.48 8.58 -9.65
C PHE A 211 -27.98 8.62 -9.99
N GLU A 212 -28.79 9.13 -9.06
CA GLU A 212 -30.22 9.39 -9.29
C GLU A 212 -30.67 10.72 -8.70
N ASP A 213 -31.78 11.23 -9.20
CA ASP A 213 -32.45 12.45 -8.75
C ASP A 213 -31.52 13.67 -8.68
N VAL A 214 -31.36 14.25 -7.49
CA VAL A 214 -30.68 15.54 -7.22
C VAL A 214 -29.16 15.49 -7.52
N ALA A 215 -28.60 14.30 -7.70
CA ALA A 215 -27.17 14.11 -7.99
C ALA A 215 -26.79 14.22 -9.48
N LEU A 216 -27.78 14.38 -10.37
CA LEU A 216 -27.59 14.54 -11.82
C LEU A 216 -27.79 15.99 -12.32
N GLU A 217 -28.24 16.91 -11.45
CA GLU A 217 -28.38 18.36 -11.75
C GLU A 217 -27.14 19.18 -11.37
#